data_AF-A0A252ELG3-F1
#
_entry.id   AF-A0A252ELG3-F1
#
_cell.length_a   1.000
_cell.length_b   1.000
_cell.length_c   1.000
_cell.angle_alpha   90.00
_cell.angle_beta   90.00
_cell.angle_gamma   90.00
#
_symmetry.space_group_name_H-M   'P 1'
#
loop_
_entity.id
_entity.type
_entity.pdbx_description
1 polymer ?
#
loop_
_entity_poly.entity_id
_entity_poly.type
_entity_poly.pdbx_seq_one_letter_code
_entity_poly.pdbx_strand_id
1 'polypeptide(L)'
;MLAGIGLRETNFQTENQIGGGGGRGVFQIDITKHPEVSEAQANDLNFAADWAANYLAQNKATIQQLNPNFTGQDLDHAVAASYNLGPNSFSGDPSKIDIGSTGNNYGGNVLGMMPAFKDPVTGLTPKAGSANGGKDGC
;
A
#
# COMPACT_ATOMS: atom_id res chain seq x y z
N MET A 1 3.34 -6.32 -1.37
CA MET A 1 3.14 -4.92 -0.93
C MET A 1 1.83 -4.76 -0.17
N LEU A 2 0.67 -5.04 -0.79
CA LEU A 2 -0.65 -4.94 -0.11
C LEU A 2 -0.69 -5.63 1.26
N ALA A 3 -0.21 -6.87 1.35
CA ALA A 3 -0.19 -7.57 2.64
C ALA A 3 0.70 -6.89 3.71
N GLY A 4 1.80 -6.26 3.30
CA GLY A 4 2.63 -5.46 4.20
C GLY A 4 1.93 -4.17 4.65
N ILE A 5 1.16 -3.54 3.77
CA ILE A 5 0.33 -2.36 4.12
C ILE A 5 -0.78 -2.77 5.10
N GLY A 6 -1.54 -3.84 4.82
CA GLY A 6 -2.58 -4.32 5.74
C GLY A 6 -2.04 -4.66 7.14
N LEU A 7 -0.82 -5.24 7.22
CA LEU A 7 -0.14 -5.42 8.50
C LEU A 7 0.24 -4.09 9.17
N ARG A 8 0.85 -3.17 8.40
CA ARG A 8 1.34 -1.89 8.93
C ARG A 8 0.21 -0.98 9.41
N GLU A 9 -0.93 -0.98 8.72
CA GLU A 9 -2.06 -0.12 9.02
C GLU A 9 -2.86 -0.64 10.23
N THR A 10 -3.19 -1.92 10.25
CA THR A 10 -4.16 -2.46 11.22
C THR A 10 -3.83 -3.84 11.75
N ASN A 11 -2.66 -4.41 11.42
CA ASN A 11 -2.38 -5.82 11.65
C ASN A 11 -3.49 -6.75 11.08
N PHE A 12 -4.02 -6.40 9.90
CA PHE A 12 -5.15 -7.07 9.25
C PHE A 12 -6.46 -7.08 10.05
N GLN A 13 -6.72 -6.03 10.83
CA GLN A 13 -7.98 -5.86 11.56
C GLN A 13 -8.86 -4.82 10.86
N THR A 14 -10.15 -5.11 10.73
CA THR A 14 -11.11 -4.13 10.21
C THR A 14 -11.44 -3.14 11.31
N GLU A 15 -10.77 -1.99 11.30
CA GLU A 15 -10.93 -0.96 12.32
C GLU A 15 -11.24 0.41 11.70
N ASN A 16 -12.07 1.19 12.40
CA ASN A 16 -12.29 2.58 12.06
C ASN A 16 -11.44 3.45 12.97
N GLN A 17 -10.73 4.42 12.41
CA GLN A 17 -9.95 5.37 13.19
C GLN A 17 -10.85 6.15 14.16
N ILE A 18 -10.47 6.17 15.44
CA ILE A 18 -11.15 6.91 16.50
C ILE A 18 -10.37 8.21 16.77
N GLY A 19 -11.07 9.32 17.04
CA GLY A 19 -10.43 10.58 17.42
C GLY A 19 -10.25 11.60 16.29
N GLY A 20 -11.09 11.55 15.24
CA GLY A 20 -11.22 12.63 14.25
C GLY A 20 -10.54 12.40 12.91
N GLY A 21 -9.89 11.25 12.69
CA GLY A 21 -9.35 10.87 11.38
C GLY A 21 -10.31 10.05 10.52
N GLY A 22 -10.04 10.03 9.21
CA GLY A 22 -10.88 9.39 8.20
C GLY A 22 -10.54 7.94 7.88
N GLY A 23 -9.53 7.33 8.52
CA GLY A 23 -9.10 5.96 8.21
C GLY A 23 -10.20 4.92 8.48
N ARG A 24 -10.46 4.04 7.51
CA ARG A 24 -11.45 2.96 7.60
C ARG A 24 -10.91 1.63 7.08
N GLY A 25 -11.28 0.55 7.76
CA GLY A 25 -11.00 -0.83 7.39
C GLY A 25 -9.53 -1.23 7.47
N VAL A 26 -9.23 -2.42 6.94
CA VAL A 26 -7.90 -3.05 7.01
C VAL A 26 -6.79 -2.18 6.45
N PHE A 27 -7.08 -1.41 5.40
CA PHE A 27 -6.12 -0.57 4.71
C PHE A 27 -6.17 0.91 5.15
N GLN A 28 -6.95 1.25 6.19
CA GLN A 28 -7.12 2.62 6.71
C GLN A 28 -7.34 3.68 5.61
N ILE A 29 -8.22 3.39 4.65
CA ILE A 29 -8.53 4.34 3.57
C ILE A 29 -9.12 5.61 4.20
N ASP A 30 -8.47 6.75 3.98
CA ASP A 30 -8.90 8.04 4.50
C ASP A 30 -10.06 8.60 3.67
N ILE A 31 -11.30 8.28 4.07
CA ILE A 31 -12.51 8.67 3.34
C ILE A 31 -12.73 10.20 3.32
N THR A 32 -12.01 10.97 4.14
CA THR A 32 -12.06 12.44 4.10
C THR A 32 -11.22 13.02 2.96
N LYS A 33 -10.22 12.28 2.50
CA LYS A 33 -9.39 12.61 1.33
C LYS A 33 -9.84 11.89 0.07
N HIS A 34 -10.55 10.77 0.24
CA HIS A 34 -11.11 9.95 -0.83
C HIS A 34 -12.64 9.87 -0.69
N PRO A 35 -13.37 10.99 -0.93
CA PRO A 35 -14.82 11.04 -0.77
C PRO A 35 -15.57 10.12 -1.75
N GLU A 36 -14.90 9.62 -2.79
CA GLU A 36 -15.40 8.59 -3.70
C GLU A 36 -15.51 7.20 -3.06
N VAL A 37 -14.88 6.98 -1.90
CA VAL A 37 -14.94 5.73 -1.14
C VAL A 37 -15.85 5.91 0.08
N SER A 38 -16.94 5.16 0.12
CA SER A 38 -17.80 5.12 1.32
C SER A 38 -17.14 4.32 2.45
N GLU A 39 -17.57 4.57 3.69
CA GLU A 39 -17.14 3.79 4.85
C GLU A 39 -17.42 2.28 4.69
N ALA A 40 -18.57 1.92 4.12
CA ALA A 40 -18.93 0.52 3.87
C ALA A 40 -17.97 -0.14 2.88
N GLN A 41 -17.58 0.56 1.82
CA GLN A 41 -16.60 0.09 0.85
C GLN A 41 -15.21 -0.05 1.47
N ALA A 42 -14.77 0.92 2.27
CA ALA A 42 -13.47 0.86 2.93
C ALA A 42 -13.37 -0.29 3.96
N ASN A 43 -14.49 -0.67 4.58
CA ASN A 43 -14.58 -1.80 5.49
C ASN A 43 -14.77 -3.16 4.80
N ASP A 44 -15.10 -3.20 3.51
CA ASP A 44 -15.12 -4.42 2.72
C ASP A 44 -13.70 -4.77 2.25
N LEU A 45 -13.17 -5.89 2.73
CA LEU A 45 -11.77 -6.26 2.48
C LEU A 45 -11.44 -6.42 1.00
N ASN A 46 -12.36 -6.98 0.21
CA ASN A 46 -12.14 -7.22 -1.21
C ASN A 46 -12.07 -5.90 -1.97
N PHE A 47 -13.06 -5.02 -1.76
CA PHE A 47 -13.04 -3.68 -2.33
C PHE A 47 -11.80 -2.90 -1.90
N ALA A 48 -11.48 -2.90 -0.61
CA ALA A 48 -10.37 -2.11 -0.08
C ALA A 48 -9.03 -2.59 -0.62
N ALA A 49 -8.84 -3.90 -0.80
CA ALA A 49 -7.63 -4.46 -1.42
C ALA A 49 -7.48 -4.03 -2.88
N ASP A 50 -8.56 -4.13 -3.67
CA ASP A 50 -8.56 -3.71 -5.08
C ASP A 50 -8.34 -2.20 -5.22
N TRP A 51 -8.98 -1.41 -4.36
CA TRP A 51 -8.79 0.04 -4.31
C TRP A 51 -7.33 0.41 -3.99
N ALA A 52 -6.76 -0.17 -2.93
CA ALA A 52 -5.38 0.08 -2.53
C ALA A 52 -4.39 -0.33 -3.62
N ALA A 53 -4.64 -1.44 -4.32
CA ALA A 53 -3.82 -1.88 -5.45
C ALA A 53 -3.82 -0.85 -6.58
N ASN A 54 -5.00 -0.36 -6.96
CA ASN A 54 -5.16 0.65 -8.01
C ASN A 54 -4.53 1.99 -7.60
N TYR A 55 -4.69 2.40 -6.34
CA TYR A 55 -4.10 3.63 -5.81
C TYR A 55 -2.57 3.57 -5.87
N LEU A 56 -1.95 2.47 -5.45
CA LEU A 56 -0.50 2.27 -5.55
C LEU A 56 0.00 2.23 -6.99
N ALA A 57 -0.76 1.64 -7.91
CA ALA A 57 -0.42 1.61 -9.33
C ALA A 57 -0.41 3.03 -9.94
N GLN A 58 -1.39 3.86 -9.58
CA GLN A 58 -1.42 5.28 -9.98
C GLN A 58 -0.26 6.05 -9.36
N ASN A 59 -0.02 5.87 -8.05
CA ASN A 59 1.12 6.50 -7.38
C ASN A 59 2.44 6.10 -8.02
N LYS A 60 2.64 4.83 -8.40
CA LYS A 60 3.83 4.38 -9.11
C LYS A 60 4.06 5.14 -10.41
N ALA A 61 3.02 5.33 -11.22
CA ALA A 61 3.12 6.10 -12.45
C ALA A 61 3.53 7.55 -12.18
N THR A 62 2.88 8.22 -11.22
CA THR A 62 3.22 9.60 -10.83
C THR A 62 4.65 9.71 -10.29
N ILE A 63 5.04 8.81 -9.39
CA ILE A 63 6.38 8.82 -8.77
C ILE A 63 7.45 8.62 -9.82
N GLN A 64 7.27 7.65 -10.73
CA GLN A 64 8.23 7.37 -11.80
C GLN A 64 8.35 8.55 -12.77
N GLN A 65 7.26 9.27 -13.02
CA GLN A 65 7.30 10.49 -13.83
C GLN A 65 8.07 11.62 -13.15
N LEU A 66 7.84 11.84 -11.85
CA LEU A 66 8.46 12.93 -11.09
C LEU A 66 9.90 12.64 -10.64
N ASN A 67 10.22 11.36 -10.43
CA ASN A 67 11.50 10.88 -9.93
C ASN A 67 12.02 9.77 -10.86
N PRO A 68 12.39 10.09 -12.11
CA PRO A 68 12.78 9.09 -13.10
C PRO A 68 14.03 8.28 -12.72
N ASN A 69 14.79 8.75 -11.74
CA ASN A 69 15.94 8.04 -11.19
C ASN A 69 15.55 6.98 -10.14
N PHE A 70 14.34 7.00 -9.60
CA PHE A 70 13.83 5.92 -8.76
C PHE A 70 13.51 4.71 -9.64
N THR A 71 14.31 3.67 -9.50
CA THR A 71 14.17 2.41 -10.25
C THR A 71 14.34 1.22 -9.30
N GLY A 72 13.90 0.04 -9.74
CA GLY A 72 14.02 -1.18 -8.94
C GLY A 72 13.45 -1.02 -7.52
N GLN A 73 14.30 -1.30 -6.52
CA GLN A 73 13.90 -1.24 -5.12
C GLN A 73 13.55 0.17 -4.63
N ASP A 74 14.21 1.21 -5.14
CA ASP A 74 13.92 2.60 -4.74
C ASP A 74 12.52 3.02 -5.18
N LEU A 75 12.10 2.60 -6.38
CA LEU A 75 10.76 2.84 -6.86
C LEU A 75 9.72 2.08 -6.03
N ASP A 76 9.95 0.81 -5.74
CA ASP A 76 9.02 0.03 -4.91
C ASP A 76 8.94 0.57 -3.47
N HIS A 77 10.05 1.11 -2.93
CA HIS A 77 10.10 1.77 -1.63
C HIS A 77 9.26 3.05 -1.65
N ALA A 78 9.46 3.92 -2.64
CA ALA A 78 8.69 5.15 -2.78
C ALA A 78 7.20 4.86 -3.00
N VAL A 79 6.84 3.84 -3.78
CA VAL A 79 5.45 3.42 -3.96
C VAL A 79 4.83 2.98 -2.64
N ALA A 80 5.52 2.17 -1.83
CA ALA A 80 5.03 1.79 -0.51
C ALA A 80 4.88 3.01 0.42
N ALA A 81 5.89 3.89 0.47
CA ALA A 81 5.87 5.11 1.30
C ALA A 81 4.75 6.07 0.89
N SER A 82 4.40 6.12 -0.40
CA SER A 82 3.36 7.00 -0.95
C SER A 82 1.96 6.69 -0.41
N TYR A 83 1.72 5.50 0.13
CA TYR A 83 0.45 5.19 0.78
C TYR A 83 0.20 6.09 1.99
N ASN A 84 1.27 6.44 2.72
CA ASN A 84 1.23 7.35 3.85
C ASN A 84 1.52 8.81 3.46
N LEU A 85 2.41 9.03 2.49
CA LEU A 85 2.93 10.35 2.13
C LEU A 85 2.21 11.03 0.94
N GLY A 86 1.51 10.27 0.12
CA GLY A 86 1.10 10.68 -1.23
C GLY A 86 2.25 10.63 -2.25
N PRO A 87 1.95 10.64 -3.56
CA PRO A 87 2.95 10.42 -4.62
C PRO A 87 3.87 11.61 -4.91
N ASN A 88 3.55 12.82 -4.42
CA ASN A 88 4.27 14.06 -4.74
C ASN A 88 5.33 14.46 -3.70
N SER A 89 5.53 13.64 -2.67
CA SER A 89 6.31 14.01 -1.47
C SER A 89 7.82 13.71 -1.59
N PHE A 90 8.27 13.18 -2.73
CA PHE A 90 9.64 12.69 -2.89
C PHE A 90 10.55 13.71 -3.57
N SER A 91 11.80 13.80 -3.10
CA SER A 91 12.80 14.74 -3.62
C SER A 91 13.74 14.14 -4.69
N GLY A 92 13.52 12.89 -5.10
CA GLY A 92 14.43 12.14 -5.96
C GLY A 92 15.70 11.62 -5.27
N ASP A 93 15.83 11.73 -3.94
CA ASP A 93 16.96 11.16 -3.18
C ASP A 93 16.54 9.85 -2.51
N PRO A 94 17.07 8.67 -2.92
CA PRO A 94 16.68 7.38 -2.36
C PRO A 94 16.87 7.29 -0.84
N SER A 95 17.85 8.00 -0.28
CA SER A 95 18.11 8.00 1.17
C SER A 95 17.04 8.73 1.99
N LYS A 96 16.13 9.46 1.33
CA LYS A 96 15.12 10.31 1.97
C LYS A 96 13.69 9.85 1.73
N ILE A 97 13.47 8.70 1.09
CA ILE A 97 12.15 8.24 0.65
C ILE A 97 11.10 8.23 1.79
N ASP A 98 11.49 7.81 2.99
CA ASP A 98 10.56 7.70 4.11
C ASP A 98 10.43 8.98 4.97
N ILE A 99 11.23 10.02 4.72
CA ILE A 99 11.22 11.22 5.57
C ILE A 99 9.84 11.90 5.48
N GLY A 100 9.24 12.14 6.65
CA GLY A 100 7.90 12.71 6.77
C GLY A 100 6.78 11.67 6.90
N SER A 101 7.07 10.39 6.63
CA SER A 101 6.10 9.32 6.88
C SER A 101 5.98 9.02 8.37
N THR A 102 4.92 8.32 8.78
CA THR A 102 4.76 7.85 10.17
C THR A 102 5.99 7.05 10.61
N GLY A 103 6.74 7.59 11.57
CA GLY A 103 7.97 6.99 12.09
C GLY A 103 9.19 7.08 11.17
N ASN A 104 9.11 7.85 10.07
CA ASN A 104 10.15 7.98 9.05
C ASN A 104 10.66 6.63 8.51
N ASN A 105 9.77 5.63 8.40
CA ASN A 105 10.15 4.28 8.01
C ASN A 105 9.03 3.49 7.32
N TYR A 106 7.96 4.16 6.85
CA TYR A 106 6.75 3.47 6.40
C TYR A 106 7.02 2.51 5.24
N GLY A 107 7.56 3.01 4.13
CA GLY A 107 7.81 2.21 2.94
C GLY A 107 8.87 1.15 3.18
N GLY A 108 9.93 1.48 3.94
CA GLY A 108 10.97 0.52 4.31
C GLY A 108 10.42 -0.63 5.16
N ASN A 109 9.51 -0.34 6.09
CA ASN A 109 8.87 -1.37 6.91
C ASN A 109 7.93 -2.27 6.09
N VAL A 110 7.13 -1.69 5.19
CA VAL A 110 6.28 -2.46 4.26
C VAL A 110 7.13 -3.39 3.38
N LEU A 111 8.20 -2.89 2.78
CA LEU A 111 9.11 -3.72 1.97
C LEU A 111 9.78 -4.81 2.81
N GLY A 112 10.19 -4.50 4.05
CA GLY A 112 10.79 -5.46 4.97
C GLY A 112 9.86 -6.64 5.31
N MET A 113 8.54 -6.44 5.26
CA MET A 113 7.55 -7.52 5.46
C MET A 113 7.33 -8.37 4.21
N MET A 114 7.57 -7.83 3.00
CA MET A 114 7.22 -8.50 1.74
C MET A 114 7.84 -9.90 1.56
N PRO A 115 9.10 -10.16 1.95
CA PRO A 115 9.67 -11.50 1.86
C PRO A 115 8.88 -12.58 2.61
N ALA A 116 8.22 -12.24 3.73
CA ALA A 116 7.45 -13.19 4.54
C ALA A 116 6.19 -13.71 3.82
N PHE A 117 5.74 -13.03 2.76
CA PHE A 117 4.58 -13.41 1.97
C PHE A 117 4.95 -14.15 0.68
N LYS A 118 6.23 -14.42 0.46
CA LYS A 118 6.68 -15.29 -0.62
C LYS A 118 6.59 -16.74 -0.14
N ASP A 119 6.18 -17.63 -1.03
CA ASP A 119 6.23 -19.05 -0.79
C ASP A 119 7.68 -19.45 -0.43
N PRO A 120 7.90 -20.16 0.68
CA PRO A 120 9.25 -20.41 1.20
C PRO A 120 10.05 -21.38 0.35
N VAL A 121 9.40 -22.12 -0.56
CA VAL A 121 10.03 -23.12 -1.45
C VAL A 121 10.38 -22.52 -2.80
N THR A 122 9.50 -21.70 -3.35
CA THR A 122 9.61 -21.15 -4.72
C THR A 122 10.05 -19.68 -4.73
N GLY A 123 9.95 -18.97 -3.62
CA GLY A 123 10.20 -17.53 -3.53
C GLY A 123 9.19 -16.68 -4.29
N LEU A 124 8.13 -17.29 -4.81
CA LEU A 124 7.07 -16.61 -5.55
C LEU A 124 6.00 -16.11 -4.59
N THR A 125 5.40 -14.96 -4.89
CA THR A 125 4.18 -14.54 -4.21
C THR A 125 3.07 -15.54 -4.54
N PRO A 126 2.37 -16.13 -3.55
CA PRO A 126 1.24 -17.01 -3.80
C PRO A 126 0.23 -16.31 -4.70
N LYS A 127 -0.32 -17.04 -5.70
CA LYS A 127 -1.44 -16.52 -6.49
C LYS A 127 -2.61 -16.23 -5.55
N ALA A 128 -3.36 -15.17 -5.85
CA ALA A 128 -4.64 -14.94 -5.18
C ALA A 128 -5.50 -16.20 -5.35
N GLY A 129 -5.92 -16.80 -4.23
CA GLY A 129 -6.80 -17.96 -4.28
C GLY A 129 -8.12 -17.59 -4.95
N SER A 130 -8.81 -18.59 -5.49
CA SER A 130 -10.12 -18.44 -6.16
C SER A 130 -11.20 -17.78 -5.29
N ALA A 131 -11.00 -17.70 -3.97
CA ALA A 131 -11.85 -16.95 -3.04
C ALA A 131 -11.68 -15.41 -3.12
N ASN A 132 -10.60 -14.91 -3.74
CA ASN A 132 -10.25 -13.49 -3.82
C ASN A 132 -10.29 -12.96 -5.28
N GLY A 133 -11.19 -13.47 -6.11
CA GLY A 133 -11.41 -12.94 -7.47
C GLY A 133 -10.29 -13.22 -8.50
N GLY A 134 -9.27 -14.00 -8.13
CA GLY A 134 -8.29 -14.49 -9.09
C GLY A 134 -8.94 -15.45 -10.07
N LYS A 135 -9.11 -15.03 -11.34
CA LYS A 135 -9.51 -15.97 -12.39
C LYS A 135 -8.35 -16.91 -12.69
N ASP A 136 -8.58 -18.19 -12.48
CA ASP A 136 -7.74 -19.25 -13.03
C ASP A 136 -7.83 -19.17 -14.57
N GLY A 137 -6.74 -18.77 -15.21
CA GLY A 137 -6.63 -18.70 -16.66
C GLY A 137 -5.35 -19.38 -17.11
N CYS A 138 -5.52 -20.45 -17.88
CA CYS A 138 -4.49 -21.20 -18.61
C CYS A 138 -3.63 -20.31 -19.51
#